data_AF-A0A7X3H0R5-F1
#
_entry.id   AF-A0A7X3H0R5-F1
#
_cell.length_a   1.000
_cell.length_b   1.000
_cell.length_c   1.000
_cell.angle_alpha   90.00
_cell.angle_beta   90.00
_cell.angle_gamma   90.00
#
_symmetry.space_group_name_H-M   'P 1'
#
loop_
_entity.id
_entity.type
_entity.pdbx_description
1 polymer ?
#
loop_
_entity_poly.entity_id
_entity_poly.type
_entity_poly.pdbx_seq_one_letter_code
_entity_poly.pdbx_strand_id
1 'polypeptide(L)'
;RFVAVYARGTSSQAFDGSGPVKRDKDDYSQCTFNTGKRYHADLNAAYNIAARGHVVYQGRGRKATARVSSQTPTRTPRTPVTLSTLWQQSA
;
A
#
# COMPACT_ATOMS: atom_id res chain seq x y z
N ARG A 1 -18.72 -7.84 -1.12
CA ARG A 1 -18.25 -7.14 -2.35
C ARG A 1 -16.77 -7.49 -2.54
N PHE A 2 -16.31 -7.69 -3.77
CA PHE A 2 -14.90 -8.03 -4.08
C PHE A 2 -14.29 -6.97 -5.01
N VAL A 3 -12.99 -6.69 -4.86
CA VAL A 3 -12.20 -5.79 -5.71
C VAL A 3 -10.82 -6.39 -5.91
N ALA A 4 -10.39 -6.53 -7.16
CA ALA A 4 -9.03 -6.89 -7.50
C ALA A 4 -8.14 -5.63 -7.46
N VAL A 5 -6.93 -5.78 -6.92
CA VAL A 5 -5.92 -4.71 -6.86
C VAL A 5 -4.60 -5.22 -7.41
N TYR A 6 -3.76 -4.28 -7.88
CA TYR A 6 -2.43 -4.63 -8.37
C TYR A 6 -1.52 -5.06 -7.21
N ALA A 7 -1.02 -6.30 -7.27
CA ALA A 7 -0.30 -6.93 -6.18
C ALA A 7 1.16 -6.47 -6.03
N ARG A 8 1.80 -6.01 -7.11
CA ARG A 8 3.24 -5.71 -7.09
C ARG A 8 3.56 -4.59 -6.08
N GLY A 9 4.59 -4.85 -5.26
CA GLY A 9 5.09 -3.91 -4.26
C GLY A 9 4.26 -3.81 -2.98
N THR A 10 3.18 -4.58 -2.83
CA THR A 10 2.37 -4.58 -1.60
C THR A 10 3.13 -5.13 -0.39
N SER A 11 3.94 -6.16 -0.58
CA SER A 11 4.75 -6.76 0.47
C SER A 11 6.15 -6.17 0.61
N SER A 12 6.55 -5.31 -0.34
CA SER A 12 7.89 -4.69 -0.41
C SER A 12 7.94 -3.31 0.24
N GLN A 13 6.80 -2.74 0.59
CA GLN A 13 6.66 -1.42 1.20
C GLN A 13 6.09 -1.56 2.60
N ALA A 14 6.60 -0.79 3.54
CA ALA A 14 6.12 -0.77 4.91
C ALA A 14 4.74 -0.10 4.95
N PHE A 15 3.79 -0.73 5.64
CA PHE A 15 2.42 -0.20 5.73
C PHE A 15 2.35 1.18 6.39
N ASP A 16 3.33 1.50 7.24
CA ASP A 16 3.45 2.78 7.93
C ASP A 16 3.98 3.92 7.04
N GLY A 17 4.34 3.62 5.80
CA GLY A 17 4.89 4.60 4.85
C GLY A 17 6.38 4.89 5.04
N SER A 18 7.10 4.14 5.89
CA SER A 18 8.54 4.33 6.09
C SER A 18 9.41 3.92 4.88
N GLY A 19 8.81 3.35 3.85
CA GLY A 19 9.47 3.00 2.59
C GLY A 19 9.66 1.49 2.39
N PRO A 20 10.68 1.08 1.61
CA PRO A 20 10.94 -0.34 1.34
C PRO A 20 11.25 -1.14 2.62
N VAL A 21 10.78 -2.38 2.69
CA VAL A 21 11.12 -3.30 3.80
C VAL A 21 12.29 -4.20 3.41
N LYS A 22 13.12 -4.54 4.39
CA LYS A 22 14.16 -5.58 4.25
C LYS A 22 13.59 -6.91 4.72
N ARG A 23 13.56 -7.92 3.86
CA ARG A 23 13.20 -9.29 4.27
C ARG A 23 14.31 -9.90 5.11
N ASP A 24 13.91 -10.65 6.13
CA ASP A 24 14.84 -11.51 6.85
C ASP A 24 15.18 -12.70 5.94
N LYS A 25 16.46 -13.08 5.92
CA LYS A 25 17.00 -14.15 5.07
C LYS A 25 16.80 -15.53 5.69
N ASP A 26 16.76 -15.59 7.02
CA ASP A 26 16.61 -16.83 7.78
C ASP A 26 15.13 -17.12 8.02
N ASP A 27 14.30 -16.08 8.14
CA ASP A 27 12.85 -16.19 8.27
C ASP A 27 12.10 -15.22 7.34
N TYR A 28 11.76 -15.69 6.14
CA TYR A 28 11.04 -14.90 5.13
C TYR A 28 9.64 -14.44 5.57
N SER A 29 9.07 -14.99 6.65
CA SER A 29 7.81 -14.50 7.22
C SER A 29 7.97 -13.13 7.89
N GLN A 30 9.20 -12.74 8.22
CA GLN A 30 9.53 -11.48 8.87
C GLN A 30 10.15 -10.47 7.90
N CYS A 31 9.91 -9.20 8.20
CA CYS A 31 10.55 -8.08 7.53
C CYS A 31 10.87 -6.97 8.53
N THR A 32 11.91 -6.21 8.23
CA THR A 32 12.32 -5.05 9.01
C THR A 32 12.05 -3.79 8.22
N PHE A 33 11.34 -2.86 8.84
CA PHE A 33 11.04 -1.55 8.27
C PHE A 33 12.27 -0.65 8.38
N ASN A 34 12.31 0.44 7.60
CA ASN A 34 13.39 1.41 7.72
C ASN A 34 13.46 2.08 9.10
N THR A 35 12.36 2.06 9.85
CA THR A 35 12.29 2.52 11.25
C THR A 35 12.93 1.55 12.25
N GLY A 36 13.41 0.38 11.80
CA GLY A 36 13.96 -0.67 12.66
C GLY A 36 12.91 -1.63 13.26
N LYS A 37 11.63 -1.39 13.02
CA LYS A 37 10.54 -2.29 13.48
C LYS A 37 10.58 -3.61 12.71
N ARG A 38 10.55 -4.73 13.43
CA ARG A 38 10.39 -6.07 12.86
C ARG A 38 8.90 -6.43 12.84
N TYR A 39 8.42 -6.97 11.72
CA TYR A 39 7.01 -7.21 11.49
C TYR A 39 6.76 -8.39 10.57
N HIS A 40 5.59 -9.03 10.71
CA HIS A 40 5.13 -10.08 9.80
C HIS A 40 4.88 -9.51 8.41
N ALA A 41 5.54 -10.10 7.42
CA ALA A 41 5.53 -9.58 6.08
C ALA A 41 4.21 -9.83 5.34
N ASP A 42 3.51 -10.91 5.68
CA ASP A 42 2.17 -11.21 5.15
C ASP A 42 1.13 -10.23 5.68
N LEU A 43 1.21 -9.90 6.98
CA LEU A 43 0.34 -8.92 7.61
C LEU A 43 0.59 -7.51 7.02
N ASN A 44 1.85 -7.13 6.85
CA ASN A 44 2.24 -5.91 6.14
C ASN A 44 1.63 -5.86 4.71
N ALA A 45 1.73 -6.97 3.97
CA ALA A 45 1.17 -7.07 2.62
C ALA A 45 -0.36 -6.95 2.62
N ALA A 46 -1.03 -7.63 3.55
CA ALA A 46 -2.48 -7.61 3.70
C ALA A 46 -3.00 -6.19 3.95
N TYR A 47 -2.34 -5.42 4.82
CA TYR A 47 -2.70 -4.03 5.05
C TYR A 47 -2.58 -3.16 3.79
N ASN A 48 -1.51 -3.34 3.01
CA ASN A 48 -1.32 -2.57 1.79
C ASN A 48 -2.30 -2.98 0.67
N ILE A 49 -2.68 -4.26 0.58
CA ILE A 49 -3.73 -4.75 -0.32
C ILE A 49 -5.07 -4.14 0.07
N ALA A 50 -5.42 -4.19 1.36
CA ALA A 50 -6.66 -3.61 1.88
C ALA A 50 -6.71 -2.09 1.64
N ALA A 51 -5.61 -1.37 1.85
CA ALA A 51 -5.53 0.06 1.61
C ALA A 51 -5.80 0.43 0.14
N ARG A 52 -5.19 -0.31 -0.80
CA ARG A 52 -5.47 -0.16 -2.23
C ARG A 52 -6.92 -0.45 -2.56
N GLY A 53 -7.47 -1.53 -2.00
CA GLY A 53 -8.88 -1.90 -2.21
C GLY A 53 -9.82 -0.81 -1.71
N HIS A 54 -9.53 -0.25 -0.54
CA HIS A 54 -10.30 0.84 0.06
C HIS A 54 -10.28 2.11 -0.80
N VAL A 55 -9.12 2.51 -1.32
CA VAL A 55 -9.02 3.65 -2.27
C VAL A 55 -9.85 3.40 -3.52
N VAL A 56 -9.81 2.19 -4.08
CA VAL A 56 -10.64 1.82 -5.25
C VAL A 56 -12.13 1.86 -4.92
N TYR A 57 -12.53 1.39 -3.73
CA TYR A 57 -13.92 1.45 -3.28
C TYR A 57 -14.42 2.89 -3.09
N GLN A 58 -13.64 3.75 -2.45
CA GLN A 58 -13.99 5.16 -2.25
C GLN A 58 -13.97 5.96 -3.56
N GLY A 59 -13.00 5.70 -4.44
CA GLY A 59 -12.88 6.36 -5.73
C GLY A 59 -14.04 6.04 -6.69
N ARG A 60 -14.74 4.91 -6.49
CA ARG A 60 -15.97 4.59 -7.22
C ARG A 60 -17.17 5.47 -6.83
N GLY A 61 -17.11 6.18 -5.70
CA GLY A 61 -18.18 7.08 -5.24
C GLY A 61 -17.87 8.57 -5.36
N ARG A 62 -16.59 8.96 -5.52
CA ARG A 62 -16.18 10.37 -5.65
C ARG A 62 -16.06 10.74 -7.13
N LYS A 63 -16.84 11.74 -7.58
CA LYS A 63 -16.57 12.40 -8.87
C LYS A 63 -15.10 12.86 -8.88
N ALA A 64 -14.46 12.68 -10.02
CA ALA A 64 -13.03 12.87 -10.23
C ALA A 64 -12.58 14.33 -9.95
N THR A 65 -12.37 14.69 -8.69
CA THR A 65 -11.83 15.99 -8.30
C THR A 65 -10.83 15.82 -7.15
N ALA A 66 -9.73 15.13 -7.44
CA ALA A 66 -8.46 15.33 -6.74
C ALA A 66 -7.36 14.83 -7.66
N ARG A 67 -6.90 15.73 -8.53
CA ARG A 67 -5.76 15.51 -9.41
C ARG A 67 -4.51 15.33 -8.55
N VAL A 68 -4.11 14.09 -8.30
CA VAL A 68 -2.69 13.74 -8.39
C VAL A 68 -2.49 13.31 -9.83
N SER A 69 -1.86 14.18 -10.61
CA SER A 69 -1.67 14.05 -12.05
C SER A 69 -0.99 12.73 -12.42
N SER A 70 -1.74 11.82 -13.04
CA SER A 70 -1.32 11.15 -14.27
C SER A 70 -2.49 10.37 -14.87
N GLN A 71 -3.20 11.03 -15.80
CA GLN A 71 -4.07 10.36 -16.76
C GLN A 71 -3.18 9.51 -17.68
N THR A 72 -3.06 8.22 -17.41
CA THR A 72 -2.65 7.20 -18.39
C THR A 72 -3.04 5.82 -17.85
N PRO A 73 -3.75 4.96 -18.61
CA PRO A 73 -4.24 3.65 -18.11
C PRO A 73 -3.14 2.59 -17.88
N THR A 74 -1.86 2.97 -17.88
CA THR A 74 -0.73 2.02 -17.97
C THR A 74 0.41 2.26 -16.98
N ARG A 75 0.28 3.21 -16.04
CA ARG A 75 1.30 3.42 -15.01
C ARG A 75 0.74 3.14 -13.63
N THR A 76 1.29 2.10 -13.02
CA THR A 76 1.42 1.95 -11.57
C THR A 76 1.56 3.34 -10.94
N PRO A 77 0.73 3.72 -9.95
CA PRO A 77 0.93 4.98 -9.25
C PRO A 77 2.40 5.04 -8.81
N ARG A 78 3.10 6.11 -9.20
CA ARG A 78 4.53 6.29 -8.93
C ARG A 78 4.82 6.23 -7.42
N THR A 79 3.81 6.52 -6.62
CA THR A 79 3.80 6.39 -5.17
C THR A 79 3.08 5.10 -4.75
N PRO A 80 3.72 4.23 -3.95
CA PRO A 80 3.06 3.05 -3.42
C PRO A 80 1.95 3.45 -2.45
N VAL A 81 0.72 3.02 -2.71
CA VAL A 81 -0.39 3.13 -1.74
C VAL A 81 -0.18 2.08 -0.65
N THR A 82 -0.03 2.57 0.57
CA THR A 82 0.15 1.81 1.82
C THR A 82 -0.95 2.17 2.82
N LEU A 83 -1.04 1.45 3.95
CA LEU A 83 -2.03 1.75 4.99
C LEU A 83 -1.95 3.21 5.48
N SER A 84 -0.75 3.76 5.61
CA SER A 84 -0.54 5.15 6.02
C SER A 84 -1.17 6.20 5.10
N THR A 85 -1.41 5.87 3.83
CA THR A 85 -2.15 6.73 2.89
C THR A 85 -3.59 6.98 3.37
N LEU A 86 -4.17 6.04 4.12
CA LEU A 86 -5.51 6.18 4.68
C LEU A 86 -5.53 6.99 5.98
N TRP A 87 -4.47 6.95 6.80
CA TRP A 87 -4.40 7.74 8.04
C TRP A 87 -4.50 9.24 7.77
N GLN A 88 -3.92 9.70 6.66
CA GLN A 88 -4.03 11.10 6.22
C GLN A 88 -5.44 11.48 5.74
N GLN A 89 -6.31 10.52 5.45
CA GLN A 89 -7.69 10.78 5.01
C GLN A 89 -8.69 10.79 6.19
N SER A 90 -8.28 10.32 7.37
CA SER A 90 -9.10 10.27 8.58
C SER A 90 -8.82 11.41 9.56
N ALA A 91 -7.81 12.25 9.29
CA ALA A 91 -7.53 13.49 10.00
C ALA A 91 -8.30 14.65 9.35
#